data_AF-A0A537M2Z3-F1
#
_entry.id   AF-A0A537M2Z3-F1
#
_cell.length_a   1.000
_cell.length_b   1.000
_cell.length_c   1.000
_cell.angle_alpha   90.00
_cell.angle_beta   90.00
_cell.angle_gamma   90.00
#
_symmetry.space_group_name_H-M   'P 1'
#
loop_
_entity.id
_entity.type
_entity.pdbx_description
1 polymer ?
#
loop_
_entity_poly.entity_id
_entity_poly.type
_entity_poly.pdbx_seq_one_letter_code
_entity_poly.pdbx_strand_id
1 'polypeptide(L)'
;LESEIARAQAAEAAMLALEGLRETAARLYLNETGHSWRPAGGSRANHGAALTSAVVDGRDFLRARVESRRKAVMPEGTPVVFAGGRLSFPTDEEAKIFAGNVWDTLDKVREHVADLVLVHGGDTKGVDRLAASWAERRKVPQLTFSLDRRLGQRAGFRRNEQMLSLNPRYVVAFAGNGVLERLVIQAKEKAISVVDRRGPLGTHPKRWALEAAAA
;
A
#
# COMPACT_ATOMS: atom_id res chain seq x y z
N LEU A 1 4.18 13.49 42.16
CA LEU A 1 3.60 12.32 41.44
C LEU A 1 2.30 12.70 40.75
N GLU A 2 1.28 13.18 41.47
CA GLU A 2 -0.03 13.57 40.88
C GLU A 2 0.08 14.66 39.79
N SER A 3 0.89 15.71 40.01
CA SER A 3 1.15 16.75 39.00
C SER A 3 1.79 16.19 37.72
N GLU A 4 2.70 15.22 37.85
CA GLU A 4 3.35 14.58 36.70
C GLU A 4 2.40 13.65 35.94
N ILE A 5 1.52 12.95 36.65
CA ILE A 5 0.45 12.15 36.04
C ILE A 5 -0.52 13.05 35.25
N ALA A 6 -0.95 14.18 35.83
CA ALA A 6 -1.83 15.12 35.17
C ALA A 6 -1.19 15.74 33.91
N ARG A 7 0.11 16.07 33.97
CA ARG A 7 0.87 16.53 32.80
C ARG A 7 0.93 15.47 31.69
N ALA A 8 1.16 14.20 32.05
CA ALA A 8 1.19 13.11 31.09
C ALA A 8 -0.18 12.92 30.41
N GLN A 9 -1.27 12.92 31.18
CA GLN A 9 -2.63 12.82 30.65
C GLN A 9 -3.01 14.00 29.74
N ALA A 10 -2.62 15.22 30.11
CA ALA A 10 -2.85 16.41 29.28
C ALA A 10 -2.08 16.33 27.96
N ALA A 11 -0.83 15.84 27.98
CA ALA A 11 -0.03 15.63 26.78
C ALA A 11 -0.64 14.54 25.87
N GLU A 12 -1.13 13.44 26.45
CA GLU A 12 -1.82 12.39 25.72
C GLU A 12 -3.12 12.90 25.06
N ALA A 13 -3.93 13.67 25.79
CA ALA A 13 -5.14 14.28 25.24
C ALA A 13 -4.83 15.25 24.09
N ALA A 14 -3.78 16.08 24.23
CA ALA A 14 -3.34 16.99 23.17
C ALA A 14 -2.85 16.22 21.93
N MET A 15 -2.12 15.12 22.11
CA MET A 15 -1.68 14.25 21.02
C MET A 15 -2.87 13.67 20.25
N LEU A 16 -3.87 13.12 20.95
CA LEU A 16 -5.08 12.56 20.33
C LEU A 16 -5.88 13.62 19.57
N ALA A 17 -5.96 14.84 20.10
CA ALA A 17 -6.64 15.96 19.42
C ALA A 17 -5.92 16.36 18.11
N LEU A 18 -4.59 16.46 18.13
CA LEU A 18 -3.78 16.74 16.94
C LEU A 18 -3.89 15.63 15.89
N GLU A 19 -3.95 14.37 16.33
CA GLU A 19 -4.21 13.23 15.44
C GLU A 19 -5.58 13.36 14.77
N GLY A 20 -6.64 13.64 15.52
CA GLY A 20 -7.98 13.86 14.97
C GLY A 20 -8.07 14.99 13.93
N LEU A 21 -7.33 16.09 14.16
CA LEU A 21 -7.21 17.18 13.20
C LEU A 21 -6.52 16.73 11.91
N ARG A 22 -5.38 16.03 12.03
CA ARG A 22 -4.65 15.46 10.90
C ARG A 22 -5.53 14.52 10.08
N GLU A 23 -6.32 13.68 10.76
CA GLU A 23 -7.23 12.74 10.09
C GLU A 23 -8.37 13.41 9.34
N THR A 24 -8.91 14.48 9.91
CA THR A 24 -9.91 15.29 9.21
C THR A 24 -9.31 15.92 7.97
N ALA A 25 -8.12 16.50 8.07
CA ALA A 25 -7.41 17.09 6.94
C ALA A 25 -7.08 16.06 5.85
N ALA A 26 -6.60 14.87 6.22
CA ALA A 26 -6.30 13.79 5.29
C ALA A 26 -7.56 13.32 4.52
N ARG A 27 -8.70 13.21 5.22
CA ARG A 27 -9.99 12.88 4.59
C ARG A 27 -10.46 13.96 3.61
N LEU A 28 -10.36 15.24 3.99
CA LEU A 28 -10.68 16.35 3.08
C LEU A 28 -9.77 16.32 1.86
N TYR A 29 -8.47 16.17 2.05
CA TYR A 29 -7.51 16.05 0.95
C TYR A 29 -7.84 14.91 -0.02
N LEU A 30 -8.22 13.74 0.50
CA LEU A 30 -8.65 12.61 -0.32
C LEU A 30 -9.93 12.91 -1.12
N ASN A 31 -10.89 13.60 -0.52
CA ASN A 31 -12.13 13.96 -1.19
C ASN A 31 -11.89 14.98 -2.30
N GLU A 32 -11.10 16.02 -2.02
CA GLU A 32 -10.81 17.09 -2.98
C GLU A 32 -9.89 16.65 -4.12
N THR A 33 -8.86 15.85 -3.80
CA THR A 33 -7.81 15.51 -4.79
C THR A 33 -7.92 14.10 -5.34
N GLY A 34 -8.70 13.22 -4.70
CA GLY A 34 -8.73 11.80 -5.00
C GLY A 34 -7.52 11.01 -4.50
N HIS A 35 -6.54 11.65 -3.86
CA HIS A 35 -5.28 11.04 -3.44
C HIS A 35 -5.22 10.77 -1.94
N SER A 36 -4.68 9.62 -1.55
CA SER A 36 -4.34 9.38 -0.14
C SER A 36 -3.25 10.36 0.31
N TRP A 37 -3.53 11.11 1.38
CA TRP A 37 -2.51 11.94 2.02
C TRP A 37 -1.49 11.07 2.76
N ARG A 38 -0.22 11.49 2.73
CA ARG A 38 0.86 10.87 3.51
C ARG A 38 1.91 11.91 3.90
N PRO A 39 2.59 11.75 5.03
CA PRO A 39 3.68 12.64 5.42
C PRO A 39 4.85 12.55 4.43
N ALA A 40 5.60 13.65 4.30
CA ALA A 40 6.79 13.71 3.44
C ALA A 40 7.92 12.78 3.92
N GLY A 41 7.91 12.42 5.20
CA GLY A 41 8.80 11.43 5.79
C GLY A 41 8.21 10.84 7.07
N GLY A 42 8.60 9.60 7.37
CA GLY A 42 8.12 8.85 8.54
C GLY A 42 6.73 8.24 8.37
N SER A 43 6.27 7.60 9.44
CA SER A 43 5.01 6.86 9.47
C SER A 43 3.83 7.73 9.92
N ARG A 44 2.67 7.58 9.26
CA ARG A 44 1.35 8.04 9.73
C ARG A 44 0.74 6.94 10.60
N ALA A 45 1.15 6.95 11.86
CA ALA A 45 0.57 6.14 12.91
C ALA A 45 -0.82 6.61 13.29
N ASN A 46 -1.74 5.69 13.55
CA ASN A 46 -3.02 6.00 14.21
C ASN A 46 -3.08 5.26 15.55
N HIS A 47 -3.44 5.96 16.62
CA HIS A 47 -3.62 5.39 17.96
C HIS A 47 -5.03 4.83 18.17
N GLY A 48 -5.98 5.14 17.28
CA GLY A 48 -7.35 4.58 17.29
C GLY A 48 -7.71 3.86 15.99
N ALA A 49 -8.32 2.68 16.10
CA ALA A 49 -8.76 1.89 14.95
C ALA A 49 -9.85 2.56 14.09
N ALA A 50 -10.55 3.58 14.62
CA ALA A 50 -11.63 4.29 13.93
C ALA A 50 -11.15 5.45 13.03
N LEU A 51 -9.89 5.86 13.18
CA LEU A 51 -9.26 7.00 12.52
C LEU A 51 -8.55 6.49 11.24
N THR A 52 -9.14 6.78 10.07
CA THR A 52 -8.61 6.54 8.68
C THR A 52 -7.75 5.27 8.45
N SER A 53 -6.95 5.19 7.39
CA SER A 53 -5.96 4.11 7.25
C SER A 53 -4.59 4.54 7.79
N ALA A 54 -3.97 3.69 8.61
CA ALA A 54 -2.58 3.90 9.01
C ALA A 54 -1.65 3.71 7.80
N VAL A 55 -0.62 4.55 7.66
CA VAL A 55 0.39 4.42 6.59
C VAL A 55 1.76 4.34 7.25
N VAL A 56 2.37 3.16 7.25
CA VAL A 56 3.65 2.91 7.93
C VAL A 56 4.78 2.80 6.91
N ASP A 57 5.94 3.40 7.20
CA ASP A 57 7.13 3.24 6.37
C ASP A 57 7.78 1.87 6.63
N GLY A 58 8.13 1.17 5.56
CA GLY A 58 8.71 -0.17 5.61
C GLY A 58 10.03 -0.26 6.36
N ARG A 59 10.83 0.82 6.39
CA ARG A 59 12.09 0.85 7.16
C ARG A 59 11.81 0.95 8.65
N ASP A 60 10.86 1.80 9.04
CA ASP A 60 10.45 1.95 10.43
C ASP A 60 9.85 0.63 10.93
N PHE A 61 9.00 0.00 10.11
CA PHE A 61 8.44 -1.34 10.38
C PHE A 61 9.53 -2.41 10.59
N LEU A 62 10.50 -2.50 9.67
CA LEU A 62 11.58 -3.49 9.78
C LEU A 62 12.47 -3.23 11.01
N ARG A 63 12.74 -1.96 11.34
CA ARG A 63 13.50 -1.60 12.55
C ARG A 63 12.74 -2.00 13.82
N ALA A 64 11.47 -1.63 13.91
CA ALA A 64 10.61 -1.96 15.05
C ALA A 64 10.51 -3.47 15.27
N ARG A 65 10.45 -4.26 14.19
CA ARG A 65 10.42 -5.73 14.25
C ARG A 65 11.70 -6.33 14.86
N VAL A 66 12.87 -5.76 14.57
CA VAL A 66 14.15 -6.21 15.12
C VAL A 66 14.29 -5.81 16.59
N GLU A 67 13.81 -4.63 16.96
CA GLU A 67 14.02 -4.08 18.30
C GLU A 67 13.16 -4.75 19.38
N SER A 68 12.05 -5.43 19.03
CA SER A 68 11.16 -6.23 19.90
C SER A 68 10.69 -5.59 21.23
N ARG A 69 11.00 -4.30 21.49
CA ARG A 69 10.87 -3.66 22.82
C ARG A 69 9.89 -2.51 22.94
N ARG A 70 9.31 -1.96 21.88
CA ARG A 70 8.36 -0.84 22.02
C ARG A 70 7.11 -1.04 21.18
N LYS A 71 6.01 -1.36 21.87
CA LYS A 71 4.64 -1.25 21.39
C LYS A 71 4.43 0.12 20.70
N ALA A 72 3.61 0.12 19.64
CA ALA A 72 3.26 1.19 18.69
C ALA A 72 4.31 1.40 17.58
N VAL A 73 4.05 1.24 16.28
CA VAL A 73 2.86 1.42 15.44
C VAL A 73 2.94 0.36 14.33
N MET A 74 2.25 -0.76 14.49
CA MET A 74 2.33 -1.88 13.56
C MET A 74 0.93 -2.16 13.05
N PRO A 75 0.70 -2.16 11.72
CA PRO A 75 -0.54 -2.68 11.20
C PRO A 75 -0.58 -4.18 11.45
N GLU A 76 -1.43 -4.61 12.38
CA GLU A 76 -1.75 -6.02 12.55
C GLU A 76 -2.58 -6.48 11.34
N GLY A 77 -2.22 -7.64 10.78
CA GLY A 77 -2.97 -8.25 9.69
C GLY A 77 -2.10 -8.97 8.66
N THR A 78 -2.77 -9.55 7.67
CA THR A 78 -2.16 -10.38 6.64
C THR A 78 -1.62 -9.51 5.49
N PRO A 79 -0.30 -9.52 5.22
CA PRO A 79 0.26 -8.71 4.16
C PRO A 79 -0.16 -9.20 2.77
N VAL A 80 -0.59 -8.28 1.92
CA VAL A 80 -0.71 -8.49 0.48
C VAL A 80 0.11 -7.42 -0.23
N VAL A 81 0.98 -7.87 -1.12
CA VAL A 81 1.81 -6.97 -1.92
C VAL A 81 1.04 -6.53 -3.15
N PHE A 82 1.01 -5.24 -3.40
CA PHE A 82 0.51 -4.62 -4.60
C PHE A 82 1.66 -3.95 -5.36
N ALA A 83 1.73 -4.18 -6.67
CA ALA A 83 2.69 -3.52 -7.53
C ALA A 83 2.10 -3.19 -8.89
N GLY A 84 2.41 -2.00 -9.39
CA GLY A 84 2.12 -1.57 -10.76
C GLY A 84 3.13 -0.53 -11.23
N GLY A 85 3.24 -0.34 -12.54
CA GLY A 85 4.09 0.69 -13.13
C GLY A 85 3.45 2.08 -13.13
N ARG A 86 4.09 3.00 -13.85
CA ARG A 86 3.44 4.23 -14.32
C ARG A 86 2.91 3.95 -15.72
N LEU A 87 1.60 4.08 -15.89
CA LEU A 87 0.91 3.78 -17.15
C LEU A 87 0.28 5.05 -17.70
N SER A 88 0.27 5.16 -19.03
CA SER A 88 -0.43 6.21 -19.78
C SER A 88 -1.50 5.56 -20.63
N PHE A 89 -2.68 6.17 -20.68
CA PHE A 89 -3.80 5.69 -21.48
C PHE A 89 -4.09 6.69 -22.60
N PRO A 90 -4.47 6.22 -23.81
CA PRO A 90 -4.87 7.08 -24.92
C PRO A 90 -6.09 7.95 -24.60
N THR A 91 -7.02 7.45 -23.80
CA THR A 91 -8.28 8.11 -23.47
C THR A 91 -8.52 8.13 -21.95
N ASP A 92 -9.28 9.13 -21.50
CA ASP A 92 -9.74 9.22 -20.12
C ASP A 92 -10.65 8.05 -19.73
N GLU A 93 -11.41 7.53 -20.69
CA GLU A 93 -12.29 6.39 -20.46
C GLU A 93 -11.50 5.11 -20.15
N GLU A 94 -10.45 4.84 -20.92
CA GLU A 94 -9.54 3.73 -20.63
C GLU A 94 -8.84 3.88 -19.27
N ALA A 95 -8.44 5.10 -18.91
CA ALA A 95 -7.85 5.38 -17.61
C ALA A 95 -8.85 5.09 -16.46
N LYS A 96 -10.12 5.44 -16.64
CA LYS A 96 -11.20 5.15 -15.66
C LYS A 96 -11.48 3.66 -15.55
N ILE A 97 -11.59 2.96 -16.68
CA ILE A 97 -11.79 1.50 -16.72
C ILE A 97 -10.64 0.80 -15.99
N PHE A 98 -9.39 1.19 -16.28
CA PHE A 98 -8.23 0.66 -15.60
C PHE A 98 -8.28 0.91 -14.09
N ALA A 99 -8.61 2.13 -13.66
CA ALA A 99 -8.72 2.46 -12.25
C ALA A 99 -9.82 1.65 -11.54
N GLY A 100 -10.97 1.45 -12.19
CA GLY A 100 -12.03 0.57 -11.71
C GLY A 100 -11.53 -0.88 -11.56
N ASN A 101 -10.84 -1.40 -12.55
CA ASN A 101 -10.26 -2.75 -12.51
C ASN A 101 -9.24 -2.93 -11.38
N VAL A 102 -8.47 -1.90 -11.03
CA VAL A 102 -7.57 -1.92 -9.85
C VAL A 102 -8.38 -2.08 -8.57
N TRP A 103 -9.42 -1.27 -8.38
CA TRP A 103 -10.24 -1.30 -7.17
C TRP A 103 -11.05 -2.59 -7.05
N ASP A 104 -11.67 -3.05 -8.13
CA ASP A 104 -12.41 -4.33 -8.15
C ASP A 104 -11.51 -5.51 -7.82
N THR A 105 -10.26 -5.50 -8.29
CA THR A 105 -9.29 -6.54 -7.95
C THR A 105 -8.96 -6.52 -6.46
N LEU A 106 -8.71 -5.33 -5.90
CA LEU A 106 -8.39 -5.18 -4.48
C LEU A 106 -9.57 -5.50 -3.57
N ASP A 107 -10.79 -5.10 -3.95
CA ASP A 107 -12.02 -5.44 -3.21
C ASP A 107 -12.21 -6.97 -3.16
N LYS A 108 -12.04 -7.68 -4.28
CA LYS A 108 -12.06 -9.17 -4.31
C LYS A 108 -10.98 -9.81 -3.46
N VAL A 109 -9.76 -9.25 -3.45
CA VAL A 109 -8.69 -9.78 -2.60
C VAL A 109 -9.02 -9.59 -1.12
N ARG A 110 -9.58 -8.44 -0.75
CA ARG A 110 -10.02 -8.15 0.62
C ARG A 110 -11.15 -9.06 1.08
N GLU A 111 -12.07 -9.45 0.21
CA GLU A 111 -13.08 -10.47 0.52
C GLU A 111 -12.45 -11.80 0.97
N HIS A 112 -11.29 -12.15 0.41
CA HIS A 112 -10.55 -13.38 0.75
C HIS A 112 -9.53 -13.20 1.88
N VAL A 113 -9.19 -11.96 2.24
CA VAL A 113 -8.22 -11.58 3.26
C VAL A 113 -8.80 -10.40 4.05
N ALA A 114 -9.68 -10.70 5.01
CA ALA A 114 -10.45 -9.68 5.72
C ALA A 114 -9.56 -8.72 6.54
N ASP A 115 -8.47 -9.24 7.10
CA ASP A 115 -7.45 -8.54 7.89
C ASP A 115 -6.29 -8.02 7.02
N LEU A 116 -6.56 -7.73 5.75
CA LEU A 116 -5.57 -7.28 4.78
C LEU A 116 -4.78 -6.05 5.26
N VAL A 117 -3.46 -6.13 5.16
CA VAL A 117 -2.53 -4.98 5.16
C VAL A 117 -1.96 -4.81 3.75
N LEU A 118 -2.23 -3.65 3.14
CA LEU A 118 -1.75 -3.36 1.79
C LEU A 118 -0.27 -2.96 1.82
N VAL A 119 0.59 -3.79 1.22
CA VAL A 119 2.02 -3.52 1.08
C VAL A 119 2.30 -3.01 -0.33
N HIS A 120 2.91 -1.84 -0.49
CA HIS A 120 3.21 -1.32 -1.84
C HIS A 120 4.44 -0.39 -1.85
N GLY A 121 4.88 0.03 -3.03
CA GLY A 121 6.10 0.82 -3.23
C GLY A 121 5.96 2.31 -2.94
N GLY A 122 4.73 2.79 -2.75
CA GLY A 122 4.44 4.18 -2.43
C GLY A 122 4.75 5.16 -3.56
N ASP A 123 4.65 4.77 -4.83
CA ASP A 123 4.82 5.70 -5.95
C ASP A 123 3.57 6.59 -6.14
N THR A 124 3.68 7.88 -5.83
CA THR A 124 2.57 8.85 -5.98
C THR A 124 2.26 9.24 -7.42
N LYS A 125 3.03 8.75 -8.39
CA LYS A 125 2.82 9.03 -9.82
C LYS A 125 2.38 7.80 -10.62
N GLY A 126 2.31 6.64 -9.98
CA GLY A 126 1.99 5.37 -10.62
C GLY A 126 0.69 4.77 -10.13
N VAL A 127 0.49 3.51 -10.52
CA VAL A 127 -0.68 2.73 -10.15
C VAL A 127 -0.76 2.52 -8.63
N ASP A 128 0.36 2.53 -7.90
CA ASP A 128 0.43 2.57 -6.44
C ASP A 128 -0.47 3.64 -5.80
N ARG A 129 -0.63 4.79 -6.45
CA ARG A 129 -1.50 5.87 -5.97
C ARG A 129 -2.96 5.46 -5.93
N LEU A 130 -3.42 4.69 -6.92
CA LEU A 130 -4.80 4.20 -6.99
C LEU A 130 -5.07 3.19 -5.88
N ALA A 131 -4.09 2.31 -5.59
CA ALA A 131 -4.17 1.36 -4.49
C ALA A 131 -4.13 2.05 -3.13
N ALA A 132 -3.30 3.09 -2.96
CA ALA A 132 -3.26 3.88 -1.73
C ALA A 132 -4.60 4.59 -1.46
N SER A 133 -5.19 5.22 -2.49
CA SER A 133 -6.51 5.85 -2.37
C SER A 133 -7.62 4.83 -2.08
N TRP A 134 -7.54 3.63 -2.67
CA TRP A 134 -8.45 2.54 -2.33
C TRP A 134 -8.31 2.15 -0.85
N ALA A 135 -7.08 1.92 -0.38
CA ALA A 135 -6.83 1.50 1.00
C ALA A 135 -7.33 2.53 2.00
N GLU A 136 -7.07 3.82 1.76
CA GLU A 136 -7.56 4.92 2.59
C GLU A 136 -9.10 4.95 2.67
N ARG A 137 -9.79 4.78 1.52
CA ARG A 137 -11.27 4.75 1.48
C ARG A 137 -11.87 3.55 2.19
N ARG A 138 -11.17 2.40 2.18
CA ARG A 138 -11.62 1.16 2.81
C ARG A 138 -11.10 1.00 4.24
N LYS A 139 -10.34 1.98 4.75
CA LYS A 139 -9.64 1.94 6.04
C LYS A 139 -8.72 0.72 6.17
N VAL A 140 -8.10 0.31 5.05
CA VAL A 140 -7.13 -0.78 5.00
C VAL A 140 -5.75 -0.23 5.35
N PRO A 141 -5.08 -0.74 6.39
CA PRO A 141 -3.76 -0.27 6.73
C PRO A 141 -2.75 -0.46 5.60
N GLN A 142 -1.82 0.47 5.47
CA GLN A 142 -0.83 0.53 4.40
C GLN A 142 0.58 0.41 4.96
N LEU A 143 1.42 -0.39 4.31
CA LEU A 143 2.84 -0.50 4.56
C LEU A 143 3.61 -0.14 3.29
N THR A 144 4.28 1.01 3.30
CA THR A 144 4.94 1.55 2.12
C THR A 144 6.44 1.31 2.14
N PHE A 145 6.98 0.66 1.11
CA PHE A 145 8.43 0.49 0.92
C PHE A 145 8.95 1.44 -0.15
N SER A 146 9.44 2.61 0.27
CA SER A 146 10.05 3.57 -0.64
C SER A 146 11.42 3.11 -1.15
N LEU A 147 11.82 3.57 -2.35
CA LEU A 147 13.14 3.26 -2.91
C LEU A 147 14.27 3.86 -2.07
N ASP A 148 15.29 3.06 -1.74
CA ASP A 148 16.52 3.59 -1.16
C ASP A 148 17.44 4.17 -2.24
N ARG A 149 17.42 5.50 -2.37
CA ARG A 149 18.23 6.22 -3.37
C ARG A 149 19.73 5.92 -3.26
N ARG A 150 20.23 5.56 -2.07
CA ARG A 150 21.65 5.19 -1.85
C ARG A 150 22.05 3.91 -2.57
N LEU A 151 21.11 3.02 -2.87
CA LEU A 151 21.36 1.75 -3.56
C LEU A 151 21.36 1.88 -5.09
N GLY A 152 21.09 3.08 -5.62
CA GLY A 152 21.07 3.34 -7.07
C GLY A 152 20.14 2.37 -7.80
N GLN A 153 20.64 1.73 -8.86
CA GLN A 153 19.88 0.82 -9.71
C GLN A 153 19.35 -0.43 -8.98
N ARG A 154 19.93 -0.78 -7.83
CA ARG A 154 19.51 -1.95 -7.03
C ARG A 154 18.34 -1.66 -6.11
N ALA A 155 17.96 -0.39 -5.94
CA ALA A 155 16.94 0.03 -4.98
C ALA A 155 15.61 -0.68 -5.18
N GLY A 156 15.17 -0.84 -6.44
CA GLY A 156 13.91 -1.51 -6.77
C GLY A 156 13.91 -2.99 -6.41
N PHE A 157 15.00 -3.70 -6.71
CA PHE A 157 15.14 -5.12 -6.38
C PHE A 157 15.21 -5.34 -4.87
N ARG A 158 15.97 -4.50 -4.15
CA ARG A 158 16.04 -4.60 -2.69
C ARG A 158 14.68 -4.35 -2.02
N ARG A 159 13.93 -3.37 -2.53
CA ARG A 159 12.55 -3.12 -2.09
C ARG A 159 11.66 -4.36 -2.30
N ASN A 160 11.74 -4.99 -3.46
CA ASN A 160 10.97 -6.20 -3.77
C ASN A 160 11.31 -7.34 -2.80
N GLU A 161 12.59 -7.57 -2.52
CA GLU A 161 13.03 -8.55 -1.51
C GLU A 161 12.45 -8.25 -0.12
N GLN A 162 12.43 -6.98 0.29
CA GLN A 162 11.85 -6.56 1.57
C GLN A 162 10.33 -6.76 1.62
N MET A 163 9.60 -6.48 0.54
CA MET A 163 8.16 -6.73 0.47
C MET A 163 7.86 -8.23 0.53
N LEU A 164 8.64 -9.06 -0.19
CA LEU A 164 8.46 -10.51 -0.19
C LEU A 164 8.91 -11.19 1.11
N SER A 165 9.85 -10.60 1.87
CA SER A 165 10.27 -11.14 3.17
C SER A 165 9.20 -11.04 4.26
N LEU A 166 8.12 -10.31 4.00
CA LEU A 166 6.92 -10.28 4.84
C LEU A 166 6.07 -11.56 4.71
N ASN A 167 6.42 -12.48 3.81
CA ASN A 167 5.65 -13.68 3.47
C ASN A 167 4.18 -13.34 3.14
N PRO A 168 3.94 -12.48 2.14
CA PRO A 168 2.60 -12.03 1.80
C PRO A 168 1.73 -13.18 1.30
N ARG A 169 0.42 -13.11 1.60
CA ARG A 169 -0.55 -14.11 1.14
C ARG A 169 -0.77 -14.03 -0.38
N TYR A 170 -0.78 -12.82 -0.92
CA TYR A 170 -0.91 -12.56 -2.35
C TYR A 170 0.10 -11.52 -2.83
N VAL A 171 0.47 -11.62 -4.11
CA VAL A 171 1.06 -10.53 -4.88
C VAL A 171 0.07 -10.16 -5.99
N VAL A 172 -0.49 -8.96 -5.91
CA VAL A 172 -1.36 -8.37 -6.93
C VAL A 172 -0.48 -7.54 -7.87
N ALA A 173 -0.35 -7.99 -9.11
CA ALA A 173 0.56 -7.40 -10.08
C ALA A 173 -0.19 -6.80 -11.26
N PHE A 174 -0.03 -5.50 -11.47
CA PHE A 174 -0.46 -4.76 -12.66
C PHE A 174 0.72 -4.49 -13.58
N ALA A 175 0.44 -4.11 -14.83
CA ALA A 175 1.47 -3.86 -15.84
C ALA A 175 2.54 -2.88 -15.32
N GLY A 176 3.80 -3.15 -15.64
CA GLY A 176 4.94 -2.36 -15.18
C GLY A 176 6.24 -2.70 -15.90
N ASN A 177 7.37 -2.34 -15.27
CA ASN A 177 8.70 -2.51 -15.86
C ASN A 177 9.37 -3.84 -15.44
N GLY A 178 10.61 -4.07 -15.92
CA GLY A 178 11.37 -5.28 -15.60
C GLY A 178 11.63 -5.53 -14.10
N VAL A 179 11.62 -4.49 -13.26
CA VAL A 179 11.72 -4.65 -11.80
C VAL A 179 10.45 -5.27 -11.23
N LEU A 180 9.28 -4.91 -11.77
CA LEU A 180 8.00 -5.54 -11.41
C LEU A 180 7.93 -6.99 -11.94
N GLU A 181 8.39 -7.24 -13.16
CA GLU A 181 8.47 -8.60 -13.71
C GLU A 181 9.32 -9.50 -12.79
N ARG A 182 10.45 -8.98 -12.31
CA ARG A 182 11.29 -9.70 -11.35
C ARG A 182 10.59 -9.99 -10.02
N LEU A 183 9.78 -9.06 -9.51
CA LEU A 183 8.96 -9.29 -8.31
C LEU A 183 8.01 -10.49 -8.51
N VAL A 184 7.33 -10.54 -9.65
CA VAL A 184 6.37 -11.62 -9.97
C VAL A 184 7.08 -12.98 -10.07
N ILE A 185 8.25 -13.02 -10.71
CA ILE A 185 9.07 -14.23 -10.80
C ILE A 185 9.47 -14.71 -9.39
N GLN A 186 10.02 -13.82 -8.57
CA GLN A 186 10.44 -14.15 -7.21
C GLN A 186 9.29 -14.57 -6.30
N ALA A 187 8.09 -14.01 -6.50
CA ALA A 187 6.89 -14.42 -5.78
C ALA A 187 6.51 -15.87 -6.11
N LYS A 188 6.53 -16.23 -7.40
CA LYS A 188 6.23 -17.59 -7.87
C LYS A 188 7.27 -18.60 -7.40
N GLU A 189 8.56 -18.25 -7.45
CA GLU A 189 9.65 -19.08 -6.90
C GLU A 189 9.45 -19.40 -5.41
N LYS A 190 8.84 -18.46 -4.66
CA LYS A 190 8.48 -18.63 -3.25
C LYS A 190 7.11 -19.28 -3.01
N ALA A 191 6.46 -19.78 -4.07
CA ALA A 191 5.10 -20.32 -4.04
C ALA A 191 4.04 -19.35 -3.48
N ILE A 192 4.26 -18.05 -3.62
CA ILE A 192 3.27 -17.02 -3.27
C ILE A 192 2.26 -16.89 -4.41
N SER A 193 0.97 -16.91 -4.08
CA SER A 193 -0.11 -16.75 -5.04
C SER A 193 -0.08 -15.38 -5.71
N VAL A 194 -0.02 -15.35 -7.04
CA VAL A 194 0.01 -14.10 -7.82
C VAL A 194 -1.35 -13.86 -8.48
N VAL A 195 -1.97 -12.73 -8.18
CA VAL A 195 -3.13 -12.20 -8.90
C VAL A 195 -2.61 -11.38 -10.08
N ASP A 196 -2.51 -12.02 -11.24
CA ASP A 196 -1.89 -11.44 -12.44
C ASP A 196 -2.89 -10.58 -13.23
N ARG A 197 -2.69 -9.27 -13.21
CA ARG A 197 -3.50 -8.25 -13.90
C ARG A 197 -2.65 -7.41 -14.85
N ARG A 198 -1.58 -8.00 -15.40
CA ARG A 198 -0.62 -7.31 -16.28
C ARG A 198 -1.08 -7.20 -17.74
N GLY A 199 -2.27 -7.70 -18.07
CA GLY A 199 -2.87 -7.53 -19.38
C GLY A 199 -3.41 -6.11 -19.61
N PRO A 200 -3.87 -5.80 -20.83
CA PRO A 200 -4.44 -4.49 -21.17
C PRO A 200 -5.56 -4.09 -20.21
N LEU A 201 -5.60 -2.82 -19.84
CA LEU A 201 -6.56 -2.25 -18.90
C LEU A 201 -6.65 -3.00 -17.55
N GLY A 202 -5.60 -3.71 -17.16
CA GLY A 202 -5.59 -4.46 -15.91
C GLY A 202 -6.31 -5.80 -16.00
N THR A 203 -6.40 -6.41 -17.19
CA THR A 203 -6.97 -7.76 -17.38
C THR A 203 -5.96 -8.86 -17.08
N HIS A 204 -6.43 -10.11 -16.98
CA HIS A 204 -5.52 -11.25 -16.83
C HIS A 204 -4.84 -11.57 -18.18
N PRO A 205 -3.49 -11.62 -18.27
CA PRO A 205 -2.78 -11.73 -19.56
C PRO A 205 -3.22 -12.92 -20.43
N LYS A 206 -3.38 -14.10 -19.84
CA LYS A 206 -3.81 -15.29 -20.60
C LYS A 206 -5.26 -15.19 -21.10
N ARG A 207 -6.13 -14.56 -20.30
CA ARG A 207 -7.55 -14.45 -20.65
C ARG A 207 -7.71 -13.50 -21.82
N TRP A 208 -7.02 -12.37 -21.77
CA TRP A 208 -6.94 -11.42 -22.88
C TRP A 208 -6.42 -12.07 -24.16
N ALA A 209 -5.32 -12.82 -24.09
CA ALA A 209 -4.75 -13.47 -25.27
C ALA A 209 -5.72 -14.47 -25.93
N LEU A 210 -6.52 -15.19 -25.15
CA LEU A 210 -7.55 -16.08 -25.66
C LEU A 210 -8.71 -15.33 -26.32
N GLU A 211 -9.18 -14.25 -25.68
CA GLU A 211 -10.25 -13.40 -26.22
C GLU A 211 -9.81 -12.70 -27.53
N ALA A 212 -8.57 -12.22 -27.59
CA ALA A 212 -8.01 -11.58 -28.79
C ALA A 212 -7.77 -12.56 -29.96
N ALA A 213 -7.46 -13.83 -29.66
CA ALA A 213 -7.30 -14.85 -30.69
C ALA A 213 -8.65 -15.36 -31.24
N ALA A 214 -9.76 -15.09 -30.55
CA ALA A 214 -11.10 -15.49 -30.94
C ALA A 214 -11.88 -14.39 -31.69
N ALA A 215 -11.33 -13.18 -31.79
CA ALA A 215 -11.89 -12.02 -32.48
C ALA A 215 -11.25 -11.84 -33.87
#